data_AF-A0A3P7U467-F1
#
_entry.id   AF-A0A3P7U467-F1
#
_cell.length_a   1.000
_cell.length_b   1.000
_cell.length_c   1.000
_cell.angle_alpha   90.00
_cell.angle_beta   90.00
_cell.angle_gamma   90.00
#
_symmetry.space_group_name_H-M   'P 1'
#
loop_
_entity.id
_entity.type
_entity.pdbx_description
1 polymer ?
#
loop_
_entity_poly.entity_id
_entity_poly.type
_entity_poly.pdbx_seq_one_letter_code
_entity_poly.pdbx_strand_id
1 'polypeptide(L)'
;MKAADEGNLLRPTYIDKALEIEDFLQYKLKVEHDGKHYAYSDFCGTQCETSDAVNIFLTMFRDQQKKGKNHVKLTYPSMDVFGHRVYLANNIFMVSVNNLSQIVEGSRLIAINFHAIYNNESSAVFQYSQSTLKDPLIHVFCTSEGLVSEEVRRTGILAMPLMGVTFLILLVFTMATTLRRDPVKSNPLESFLGVICPILSLVASFGHLFWMGFEFLPIVTVVPFLILAIGVDDVFIFIHAFHLTNDKLSVRERIADTLADAGPSISITSLTNLLSFSIGIFTSTPAIYTFCVFISVAVIYDYIYQIFFFSAVLTLGGQREARRGNAYLCCLTVPLPSKLEKNEKPSWMVRAAAKTLDTVLDAWVDFSLSIWSKFIVGGAMLAYWAVMIHGVMQIKVGLSSEKLFLDDSPLLELVRIQTNIIFKEGGQVAVFVNNPSDMHHRETVPEIMRILRRFETTNNSVGAASTHMWLLPYLPYVGEKFYRHRSLWTDPMLLAMELYYWGTRKLIPDAYWRN
;
A
#
# COMPACT_ATOMS: atom_id res chain seq x y z
N MET A 1 14.97 17.45 10.12
CA MET A 1 14.98 18.88 10.50
C MET A 1 15.18 19.72 9.26
N LYS A 2 14.34 20.72 9.06
CA LYS A 2 14.41 21.70 7.95
C LYS A 2 14.28 23.10 8.54
N ALA A 3 15.00 24.09 8.00
CA ALA A 3 14.85 25.46 8.45
C ALA A 3 13.48 26.02 8.00
N ALA A 4 12.81 26.80 8.86
CA ALA A 4 11.49 27.37 8.56
C ALA A 4 11.51 28.34 7.36
N ASP A 5 12.66 28.99 7.11
CA ASP A 5 12.91 29.86 5.96
C ASP A 5 13.44 29.12 4.71
N GLU A 6 13.46 27.78 4.74
CA GLU A 6 14.06 26.90 3.72
C GLU A 6 15.55 27.19 3.42
N GLY A 7 16.21 27.93 4.32
CA GLY A 7 17.59 28.36 4.19
C GLY A 7 18.61 27.32 4.65
N ASN A 8 19.82 27.80 4.91
CA ASN A 8 20.92 26.98 5.44
C ASN A 8 20.73 26.76 6.95
N LEU A 9 20.73 25.49 7.38
CA LEU A 9 20.67 25.08 8.79
C LEU A 9 21.99 25.30 9.53
N LEU A 10 23.11 25.44 8.82
CA LEU A 10 24.44 25.62 9.42
C LEU A 10 24.76 27.06 9.85
N ARG A 11 23.72 27.85 10.13
CA ARG A 11 23.85 29.19 10.72
C ARG A 11 24.00 29.07 12.25
N PRO A 12 24.74 29.97 12.92
CA PRO A 12 25.03 29.85 14.35
C PRO A 12 23.80 29.61 15.24
N THR A 13 22.72 30.38 15.03
CA THR A 13 21.48 30.27 15.82
C THR A 13 20.72 28.97 15.55
N TYR A 14 20.75 28.48 14.31
CA TYR A 14 20.08 27.25 13.90
C TYR A 14 20.85 26.02 14.38
N ILE A 15 22.19 26.07 14.38
CA ILE A 15 23.01 24.97 14.93
C ILE A 15 22.77 24.83 16.44
N ASP A 16 22.78 25.93 17.19
CA ASP A 16 22.52 25.88 18.64
C ASP A 16 21.11 25.33 18.91
N LYS A 17 20.10 25.68 18.08
CA LYS A 17 18.75 25.10 18.16
C LYS A 17 18.69 23.62 17.76
N ALA A 18 19.40 23.22 16.71
CA ALA A 18 19.45 21.83 16.25
C ALA A 18 20.08 20.91 17.30
N LEU A 19 21.17 21.36 17.95
CA LEU A 19 21.80 20.67 19.07
C LEU A 19 20.85 20.58 20.27
N GLU A 20 20.11 21.65 20.60
CA GLU A 20 19.09 21.60 21.66
C GLU A 20 18.00 20.55 21.39
N ILE A 21 17.53 20.47 20.14
CA ILE A 21 16.51 19.49 19.74
C ILE A 21 17.08 18.07 19.83
N GLU A 22 18.31 17.86 19.38
CA GLU A 22 18.96 16.55 19.42
C GLU A 22 19.20 16.07 20.85
N ASP A 23 19.76 16.92 21.71
CA ASP A 23 19.90 16.67 23.15
C ASP A 23 18.54 16.38 23.82
N PHE A 24 17.49 17.09 23.40
CA PHE A 24 16.14 16.86 23.92
C PHE A 24 15.62 15.49 23.52
N LEU A 25 15.72 15.11 22.25
CA LEU A 25 15.24 13.83 21.73
C LEU A 25 16.02 12.64 22.30
N GLN A 26 17.34 12.79 22.49
CA GLN A 26 18.20 11.69 22.95
C GLN A 26 18.16 11.50 24.47
N TYR A 27 18.06 12.58 25.27
CA TYR A 27 18.23 12.49 26.73
C TYR A 27 17.05 12.99 27.56
N LYS A 28 16.25 13.94 27.07
CA LYS A 28 15.21 14.59 27.88
C LYS A 28 13.80 14.10 27.57
N LEU A 29 13.56 13.60 26.36
CA LEU A 29 12.28 13.03 25.98
C LEU A 29 12.07 11.74 26.78
N LYS A 30 11.12 11.79 27.70
CA LYS A 30 10.69 10.66 28.50
C LYS A 30 9.30 10.25 28.08
N VAL A 31 9.14 8.98 27.70
CA VAL A 31 7.85 8.40 27.38
C VAL A 31 7.36 7.63 28.60
N GLU A 32 6.09 7.82 28.94
CA GLU A 32 5.47 7.07 30.03
C GLU A 32 4.79 5.83 29.47
N HIS A 33 5.22 4.66 29.93
CA HIS A 33 4.61 3.37 29.61
C HIS A 33 4.48 2.55 30.90
N ASP A 34 3.27 2.03 31.16
CA ASP A 34 2.93 1.27 32.37
C ASP A 34 3.37 1.94 33.69
N GLY A 35 3.21 3.27 33.79
CA GLY A 35 3.56 4.06 34.97
C GLY A 35 5.07 4.20 35.23
N LYS A 36 5.91 3.82 34.26
CA LYS A 36 7.36 4.06 34.27
C LYS A 36 7.73 5.01 33.14
N HIS A 37 8.69 5.90 33.42
CA HIS A 37 9.26 6.79 32.42
C HIS A 37 10.51 6.15 31.84
N TYR A 38 10.53 5.99 30.53
CA TYR A 38 11.66 5.48 29.78
C TYR A 38 12.26 6.59 28.91
N ALA A 39 13.58 6.61 28.79
CA ALA A 39 14.30 7.50 27.89
C ALA A 39 14.79 6.73 26.66
N TYR A 40 15.24 7.44 25.61
CA TYR A 40 15.77 6.79 24.41
C TYR A 40 16.91 5.80 24.70
N SER A 41 17.75 6.10 25.70
CA SER A 41 18.82 5.22 26.19
C SER A 41 18.34 3.82 26.59
N ASP A 42 17.08 3.69 27.02
CA ASP A 42 16.51 2.44 27.48
C ASP A 42 16.03 1.56 26.30
N PHE A 43 15.82 2.16 25.12
CA PHE A 43 15.21 1.51 23.95
C PHE A 43 16.15 1.30 22.76
N CYS A 44 17.27 2.03 22.72
CA CYS A 44 18.18 2.03 21.57
C CYS A 44 19.09 0.81 21.48
N GLY A 45 19.11 -0.04 22.52
CA GLY A 45 19.88 -1.29 22.54
C GLY A 45 21.37 -1.06 22.30
N THR A 46 21.92 -1.67 21.25
CA THR A 46 23.34 -1.51 20.86
C THR A 46 23.57 -0.40 19.83
N GLN A 47 22.51 0.26 19.34
CA GLN A 47 22.59 1.25 18.26
C GLN A 47 22.42 2.70 18.75
N CYS A 48 22.55 2.94 20.05
CA CYS A 48 22.41 4.26 20.66
C CYS A 48 23.39 5.30 20.08
N GLU A 49 24.57 4.87 19.62
CA GLU A 49 25.63 5.73 19.08
C GLU A 49 25.40 6.14 17.62
N THR A 50 24.39 5.58 16.94
CA THR A 50 24.14 5.88 15.51
C THR A 50 23.69 7.31 15.25
N SER A 51 23.08 7.96 16.25
CA SER A 51 22.69 9.38 16.20
C SER A 51 23.87 10.33 16.41
N ASP A 52 24.94 9.88 17.06
CA ASP A 52 26.04 10.73 17.53
C ASP A 52 26.82 11.37 16.38
N ALA A 53 26.80 10.77 15.18
CA ALA A 53 27.43 11.34 13.98
C ALA A 53 26.95 12.77 13.68
N VAL A 54 25.66 13.05 13.92
CA VAL A 54 25.07 14.37 13.69
C VAL A 54 25.51 15.35 14.78
N ASN A 55 25.46 14.93 16.05
CA ASN A 55 25.90 15.75 17.17
C ASN A 55 27.38 16.12 17.03
N ILE A 56 28.25 15.14 16.76
CA ILE A 56 29.69 15.34 16.55
C ILE A 56 29.92 16.36 15.43
N PHE A 57 29.25 16.18 14.29
CA PHE A 57 29.37 17.10 13.16
C PHE A 57 28.94 18.53 13.52
N LEU A 58 27.74 18.70 14.08
CA LEU A 58 27.18 20.01 14.45
C LEU A 58 28.04 20.71 15.51
N THR A 59 28.50 19.97 16.52
CA THR A 59 29.36 20.48 17.58
C THR A 59 30.71 20.94 17.04
N MET A 60 31.35 20.13 16.18
CA MET A 60 32.62 20.50 15.55
C MET A 60 32.48 21.70 14.62
N PHE A 61 31.40 21.74 13.82
CA PHE A 61 31.15 22.84 12.90
C PHE A 61 30.88 24.16 13.65
N ARG A 62 30.10 24.11 14.73
CA ARG A 62 29.88 25.25 15.64
C ARG A 62 31.19 25.75 16.25
N ASP A 63 32.01 24.85 16.75
CA ASP A 63 33.28 25.19 17.39
C ASP A 63 34.25 25.82 16.38
N GLN A 64 34.26 25.35 15.14
CA GLN A 64 35.05 25.93 14.05
C GLN A 64 34.60 27.37 13.74
N GLN A 65 33.29 27.62 13.69
CA GLN A 65 32.74 28.97 13.49
C GLN A 65 33.06 29.92 14.66
N LYS A 66 32.93 29.45 15.92
CA LYS A 66 33.14 30.29 17.12
C LYS A 66 34.62 30.55 17.42
N LYS A 67 35.49 29.54 17.28
CA LYS A 67 36.90 29.59 17.69
C LYS A 67 37.87 29.96 16.55
N GLY A 68 37.38 30.02 15.30
CA GLY A 68 38.20 30.38 14.12
C GLY A 68 39.38 29.43 13.84
N LYS A 69 39.35 28.22 14.44
CA LYS A 69 40.45 27.25 14.43
C LYS A 69 40.08 26.03 13.58
N ASN A 70 40.64 25.93 12.37
CA ASN A 70 40.43 24.82 11.43
C ASN A 70 41.29 23.58 11.76
N HIS A 71 41.22 23.03 12.98
CA HIS A 71 41.96 21.81 13.31
C HIS A 71 41.36 20.55 12.67
N VAL A 72 40.08 20.59 12.29
CA VAL A 72 39.36 19.46 11.69
C VAL A 72 38.82 19.87 10.33
N LYS A 73 39.09 19.07 9.29
CA LYS A 73 38.53 19.27 7.95
C LYS A 73 37.20 18.52 7.87
N LEU A 74 36.10 19.26 7.93
CA LEU A 74 34.76 18.72 7.78
C LEU A 74 34.42 18.58 6.29
N THR A 75 34.80 17.44 5.71
CA THR A 75 34.57 17.12 4.30
C THR A 75 33.28 16.34 4.06
N TYR A 76 32.75 16.41 2.83
CA TYR A 76 31.63 15.61 2.34
C TYR A 76 32.11 14.61 1.28
N PRO A 77 31.60 13.37 1.18
CA PRO A 77 30.48 12.75 1.91
C PRO A 77 30.84 12.13 3.27
N SER A 78 32.13 12.07 3.62
CA SER A 78 32.63 11.59 4.90
C SER A 78 33.59 12.58 5.53
N MET A 79 33.59 12.65 6.86
CA MET A 79 34.56 13.39 7.65
C MET A 79 35.52 12.43 8.39
N ASP A 80 36.72 12.91 8.69
CA ASP A 80 37.70 12.19 9.52
C ASP A 80 37.81 12.89 10.88
N VAL A 81 37.45 12.15 11.93
CA VAL A 81 37.38 12.65 13.30
C VAL A 81 38.16 11.68 14.18
N PHE A 82 39.26 12.17 14.77
CA PHE A 82 40.16 11.38 15.63
C PHE A 82 40.69 10.09 14.98
N GLY A 83 40.90 10.07 13.67
CA GLY A 83 41.37 8.90 12.93
C GLY A 83 40.26 7.90 12.58
N HIS A 84 39.00 8.23 12.90
CA HIS A 84 37.83 7.47 12.51
C HIS A 84 37.07 8.20 11.40
N ARG A 85 36.75 7.46 10.35
CA ARG A 85 35.97 7.99 9.23
C ARG A 85 34.48 7.86 9.52
N VAL A 86 33.78 8.99 9.59
CA VAL A 86 32.32 9.07 9.80
C VAL A 86 31.63 9.43 8.49
N TYR A 87 30.60 8.66 8.11
CA TYR A 87 29.79 8.94 6.93
C TYR A 87 28.72 9.99 7.26
N LEU A 88 28.69 11.11 6.52
CA LEU A 88 27.75 12.20 6.77
C LEU A 88 26.56 12.19 5.81
N ALA A 89 26.71 11.64 4.61
CA ALA A 89 25.68 11.70 3.57
C ALA A 89 24.40 10.89 3.88
N ASN A 90 24.36 10.11 4.98
CA ASN A 90 23.11 9.52 5.50
C ASN A 90 22.28 10.49 6.35
N ASN A 91 22.89 11.60 6.79
CA ASN A 91 22.33 12.48 7.80
C ASN A 91 22.25 13.94 7.36
N ILE A 92 23.09 14.40 6.45
CA ILE A 92 23.02 15.76 5.91
C ILE A 92 22.75 15.71 4.41
N PHE A 93 21.77 16.51 3.97
CA PHE A 93 21.30 16.55 2.59
C PHE A 93 21.29 17.99 2.07
N MET A 94 21.24 18.13 0.75
CA MET A 94 21.31 19.42 0.04
C MET A 94 22.52 20.24 0.50
N VAL A 95 23.69 19.60 0.50
CA VAL A 95 24.93 20.16 1.02
C VAL A 95 25.58 21.07 -0.02
N SER A 96 25.91 22.30 0.36
CA SER A 96 26.79 23.17 -0.43
C SER A 96 28.22 22.94 0.01
N VAL A 97 29.06 22.52 -0.94
CA VAL A 97 30.44 22.12 -0.69
C VAL A 97 31.37 23.00 -1.53
N ASN A 98 32.53 23.35 -0.99
CA ASN A 98 33.57 24.01 -1.76
C ASN A 98 34.16 23.03 -2.81
N ASN A 99 34.11 23.40 -4.09
CA ASN A 99 34.53 22.54 -5.21
C ASN A 99 35.98 22.03 -5.09
N LEU A 100 36.88 22.81 -4.49
CA LEU A 100 38.31 22.47 -4.39
C LEU A 100 38.64 21.63 -3.15
N SER A 101 38.11 22.04 -1.99
CA SER A 101 38.48 21.44 -0.71
C SER A 101 37.52 20.36 -0.22
N GLN A 102 36.37 20.21 -0.88
CA GLN A 102 35.26 19.33 -0.46
C GLN A 102 34.77 19.62 0.97
N ILE A 103 35.04 20.83 1.49
CA ILE A 103 34.62 21.27 2.82
C ILE A 103 33.16 21.72 2.76
N VAL A 104 32.38 21.31 3.76
CA VAL A 104 30.97 21.69 3.89
C VAL A 104 30.86 23.19 4.22
N GLU A 105 30.11 23.94 3.42
CA GLU A 105 29.79 25.35 3.66
C GLU A 105 28.35 25.56 4.16
N GLY A 106 27.45 24.62 3.84
CA GLY A 106 26.03 24.70 4.17
C GLY A 106 25.29 23.39 3.97
N SER A 107 24.16 23.24 4.64
CA SER A 107 23.21 22.14 4.46
C SER A 107 21.79 22.65 4.76
N ARG A 108 20.81 22.23 3.96
CA ARG A 108 19.41 22.67 4.14
C ARG A 108 18.53 21.65 4.88
N LEU A 109 18.96 20.40 4.95
CA LEU A 109 18.20 19.31 5.54
C LEU A 109 19.13 18.42 6.36
N ILE A 110 18.75 18.17 7.61
CA ILE A 110 19.45 17.26 8.52
C ILE A 110 18.48 16.17 8.95
N ALA A 111 18.81 14.91 8.71
CA ALA A 111 18.11 13.74 9.20
C ALA A 111 18.87 13.13 10.39
N ILE A 112 18.13 12.84 11.45
CA ILE A 112 18.63 12.11 12.60
C ILE A 112 17.87 10.80 12.64
N ASN A 113 18.62 9.71 12.63
CA ASN A 113 18.06 8.37 12.67
C ASN A 113 18.15 7.87 14.11
N PHE A 114 16.99 7.65 14.72
CA PHE A 114 16.88 7.00 16.02
C PHE A 114 16.44 5.56 15.80
N HIS A 115 17.18 4.61 16.33
CA HIS A 115 16.81 3.20 16.27
C HIS A 115 16.16 2.83 17.60
N ALA A 116 14.91 2.39 17.57
CA ALA A 116 14.17 1.99 18.76
C ALA A 116 13.62 0.57 18.57
N ILE A 117 13.76 -0.27 19.59
CA ILE A 117 13.37 -1.68 19.54
C ILE A 117 11.85 -1.86 19.83
N TYR A 118 11.17 -0.84 20.36
CA TYR A 118 9.76 -0.91 20.76
C TYR A 118 8.81 -0.16 19.81
N ASN A 119 7.74 -0.84 19.39
CA ASN A 119 6.80 -0.36 18.35
C ASN A 119 5.80 0.71 18.82
N ASN A 120 5.50 0.82 20.12
CA ASN A 120 4.31 1.55 20.60
C ASN A 120 4.54 3.02 20.99
N GLU A 121 5.78 3.51 21.00
CA GLU A 121 6.13 4.81 21.61
C GLU A 121 6.40 5.95 20.60
N SER A 122 6.21 5.67 19.31
CA SER A 122 6.44 6.66 18.25
C SER A 122 5.47 7.86 18.27
N SER A 123 4.44 7.83 19.13
CA SER A 123 3.48 8.92 19.34
C SER A 123 4.10 10.15 20.02
N ALA A 124 5.03 9.98 20.96
CA ALA A 124 5.61 11.11 21.71
C ALA A 124 6.53 11.96 20.82
N VAL A 125 7.37 11.32 20.00
CA VAL A 125 8.22 11.98 19.01
C VAL A 125 7.36 12.69 17.96
N PHE A 126 6.26 12.07 17.56
CA PHE A 126 5.31 12.68 16.64
C PHE A 126 4.62 13.93 17.22
N GLN A 127 4.18 13.88 18.48
CA GLN A 127 3.63 15.07 19.15
C GLN A 127 4.66 16.21 19.22
N TYR A 128 5.92 15.88 19.50
CA TYR A 128 6.99 16.87 19.50
C TYR A 128 7.22 17.48 18.10
N SER A 129 7.27 16.65 17.05
CA SER A 129 7.34 17.09 15.66
C SER A 129 6.21 18.07 15.31
N GLN A 130 4.98 17.76 15.70
CA GLN A 130 3.82 18.64 15.50
C GLN A 130 3.94 19.97 16.26
N SER A 131 4.45 19.95 17.48
CA SER A 131 4.68 21.18 18.25
C SER A 131 5.69 22.11 17.58
N THR A 132 6.65 21.53 16.86
CA THR A 132 7.75 22.23 16.20
C THR A 132 7.32 22.94 14.92
N LEU A 133 6.16 22.60 14.34
CA LEU A 133 5.58 23.34 13.19
C LEU A 133 5.21 24.80 13.51
N LYS A 134 5.13 25.15 14.81
CA LYS A 134 4.90 26.53 15.27
C LYS A 134 6.19 27.27 15.58
N ASP A 135 7.34 26.59 15.59
CA ASP A 135 8.64 27.21 15.89
C ASP A 135 9.13 28.00 14.67
N PRO A 136 9.47 29.29 14.82
CA PRO A 136 9.93 30.13 13.71
C PRO A 136 11.32 29.75 13.16
N LEU A 137 12.08 28.87 13.83
CA LEU A 137 13.45 28.53 13.43
C LEU A 137 13.53 27.22 12.64
N ILE A 138 13.17 26.10 13.26
CA ILE A 138 13.37 24.76 12.69
C ILE A 138 12.08 24.00 12.75
N HIS A 139 11.71 23.36 11.63
CA HIS A 139 10.64 22.38 11.58
C HIS A 139 11.22 20.96 11.63
N VAL A 140 10.66 20.13 12.49
CA VAL A 140 11.04 18.73 12.66
C VAL A 140 9.93 17.87 12.08
N PHE A 141 10.31 16.98 11.17
CA PHE A 141 9.43 15.96 10.61
C PHE A 141 9.91 14.60 11.07
N CYS A 142 9.01 13.74 11.51
CA CYS A 142 9.32 12.39 11.94
C CYS A 142 8.50 11.36 11.17
N THR A 143 9.09 10.19 10.96
CA THR A 143 8.40 9.00 10.46
C THR A 143 8.85 7.81 11.30
N SER A 144 7.95 6.85 11.46
CA SER A 144 8.24 5.53 12.00
C SER A 144 7.36 4.51 11.28
N GLU A 145 7.77 3.25 11.29
CA GLU A 145 6.94 2.16 10.73
C GLU A 145 5.58 2.08 11.43
N GLY A 146 5.55 2.28 12.76
CA GLY A 146 4.31 2.33 13.54
C GLY A 146 3.40 3.48 13.13
N LEU A 147 3.94 4.68 12.89
CA LEU A 147 3.16 5.86 12.50
C LEU A 147 2.58 5.72 11.09
N VAL A 148 3.33 5.13 10.16
CA VAL A 148 2.82 4.80 8.82
C VAL A 148 1.66 3.81 8.92
N SER A 149 1.82 2.74 9.69
CA SER A 149 0.75 1.74 9.90
C SER A 149 -0.50 2.38 10.52
N GLU A 150 -0.32 3.24 11.51
CA GLU A 150 -1.41 3.94 12.20
C GLU A 150 -2.17 4.89 11.27
N GLU A 151 -1.47 5.63 10.41
CA GLU A 151 -2.11 6.57 9.48
C GLU A 151 -2.87 5.86 8.35
N VAL A 152 -2.35 4.72 7.89
CA VAL A 152 -3.07 3.84 6.95
C VAL A 152 -4.31 3.24 7.62
N ARG A 153 -4.20 2.83 8.90
CA ARG A 153 -5.33 2.36 9.70
C ARG A 153 -6.38 3.45 9.90
N ARG A 154 -5.97 4.69 10.18
CA ARG A 154 -6.84 5.87 10.29
C ARG A 154 -7.65 6.07 9.01
N THR A 155 -7.01 5.96 7.85
CA THR A 155 -7.69 6.04 6.55
C THR A 155 -8.79 4.98 6.43
N GLY A 156 -8.51 3.74 6.84
CA GLY A 156 -9.49 2.66 6.86
C GLY A 156 -10.68 2.94 7.80
N ILE A 157 -10.42 3.47 9.00
CA ILE A 157 -11.48 3.80 9.97
C ILE A 157 -12.35 4.95 9.48
N LEU A 158 -11.76 5.98 8.87
CA LEU A 158 -12.49 7.10 8.28
C LEU A 158 -13.37 6.67 7.10
N ALA A 159 -13.03 5.57 6.42
CA ALA A 159 -13.84 4.98 5.36
C ALA A 159 -15.03 4.15 5.89
N MET A 160 -14.98 3.62 7.11
CA MET A 160 -16.07 2.80 7.69
C MET A 160 -17.45 3.48 7.72
N PRO A 161 -17.63 4.76 8.11
CA PRO A 161 -18.96 5.39 8.06
C PRO A 161 -19.49 5.52 6.62
N LEU A 162 -18.62 5.74 5.63
CA LEU A 162 -19.00 5.79 4.22
C LEU A 162 -19.52 4.43 3.72
N MET A 163 -19.02 3.33 4.27
CA MET A 163 -19.56 1.99 4.03
C MET A 163 -21.02 1.90 4.49
N GLY A 164 -21.34 2.43 5.67
CA GLY A 164 -22.73 2.47 6.17
C GLY A 164 -23.66 3.27 5.26
N VAL A 165 -23.18 4.39 4.71
CA VAL A 165 -23.94 5.19 3.73
C VAL A 165 -24.16 4.41 2.42
N THR A 166 -23.12 3.76 1.91
CA THR A 166 -23.21 2.94 0.68
C THR A 166 -24.20 1.81 0.87
N PHE A 167 -24.15 1.14 2.02
CA PHE A 167 -25.08 0.09 2.39
C PHE A 167 -26.53 0.62 2.41
N LEU A 168 -26.78 1.76 3.04
CA LEU A 168 -28.11 2.36 3.08
C LEU A 168 -28.62 2.69 1.68
N ILE A 169 -27.76 3.21 0.81
CA ILE A 169 -28.12 3.52 -0.59
C ILE A 169 -28.49 2.24 -1.34
N LEU A 170 -27.68 1.17 -1.23
CA LEU A 170 -27.95 -0.11 -1.88
C LEU A 170 -29.22 -0.77 -1.34
N LEU A 171 -29.46 -0.70 -0.03
CA LEU A 171 -30.68 -1.17 0.61
C LEU A 171 -31.92 -0.43 0.09
N VAL A 172 -31.88 0.90 0.05
CA VAL A 172 -33.01 1.70 -0.45
C VAL A 172 -33.22 1.43 -1.94
N PHE A 173 -32.15 1.33 -2.73
CA PHE A 173 -32.22 1.03 -4.15
C PHE A 173 -32.85 -0.34 -4.42
N THR A 174 -32.33 -1.40 -3.79
CA THR A 174 -32.87 -2.77 -3.90
C THR A 174 -34.32 -2.85 -3.47
N MET A 175 -34.68 -2.27 -2.31
CA MET A 175 -36.07 -2.24 -1.86
C MET A 175 -36.97 -1.47 -2.83
N ALA A 176 -36.54 -0.30 -3.33
CA ALA A 176 -37.34 0.52 -4.23
C ALA A 176 -37.60 -0.17 -5.58
N THR A 177 -36.59 -0.85 -6.13
CA THR A 177 -36.71 -1.58 -7.41
C THR A 177 -37.59 -2.82 -7.34
N THR A 178 -37.79 -3.41 -6.17
CA THR A 178 -38.67 -4.59 -5.99
C THR A 178 -40.11 -4.23 -5.59
N LEU A 179 -40.42 -2.93 -5.45
CA LEU A 179 -41.78 -2.43 -5.30
C LEU A 179 -42.55 -2.60 -6.61
N ARG A 180 -43.70 -3.27 -6.54
CA ARG A 180 -44.64 -3.40 -7.65
C ARG A 180 -45.96 -2.73 -7.30
N ARG A 181 -46.78 -2.48 -8.33
CA ARG A 181 -48.15 -1.95 -8.13
C ARG A 181 -49.03 -2.90 -7.32
N ASP A 182 -48.81 -4.21 -7.48
CA ASP A 182 -49.56 -5.19 -6.72
C ASP A 182 -48.89 -5.36 -5.34
N PRO A 183 -49.57 -4.99 -4.23
CA PRO A 183 -49.04 -5.11 -2.87
C PRO A 183 -48.88 -6.57 -2.43
N VAL A 184 -49.41 -7.54 -3.17
CA VAL A 184 -49.19 -8.97 -2.90
C VAL A 184 -47.85 -9.44 -3.51
N LYS A 185 -47.53 -8.97 -4.73
CA LYS A 185 -46.34 -9.37 -5.50
C LYS A 185 -45.08 -8.54 -5.23
N SER A 186 -45.21 -7.45 -4.49
CA SER A 186 -44.07 -6.65 -4.06
C SER A 186 -43.24 -7.45 -3.03
N ASN A 187 -41.92 -7.37 -3.12
CA ASN A 187 -41.01 -8.16 -2.26
C ASN A 187 -39.96 -7.31 -1.49
N PRO A 188 -40.35 -6.21 -0.81
CA PRO A 188 -39.40 -5.32 -0.14
C PRO A 188 -38.75 -5.97 1.09
N LEU A 189 -39.45 -6.87 1.79
CA LEU A 189 -38.93 -7.57 2.97
C LEU A 189 -37.88 -8.61 2.58
N GLU A 190 -38.16 -9.34 1.49
CA GLU A 190 -37.24 -10.31 0.92
C GLU A 190 -35.99 -9.60 0.39
N SER A 191 -36.13 -8.44 -0.28
CA SER A 191 -34.97 -7.60 -0.65
C SER A 191 -34.15 -7.14 0.55
N PHE A 192 -34.80 -6.67 1.61
CA PHE A 192 -34.13 -6.26 2.84
C PHE A 192 -33.31 -7.41 3.46
N LEU A 193 -33.92 -8.59 3.59
CA LEU A 193 -33.25 -9.79 4.10
C LEU A 193 -32.15 -10.28 3.16
N GLY A 194 -32.34 -10.14 1.84
CA GLY A 194 -31.33 -10.43 0.83
C GLY A 194 -30.08 -9.58 0.98
N VAL A 195 -30.24 -8.26 1.17
CA VAL A 195 -29.12 -7.33 1.38
C VAL A 195 -28.42 -7.55 2.73
N ILE A 196 -29.08 -8.20 3.69
CA ILE A 196 -28.45 -8.63 4.96
C ILE A 196 -27.59 -9.88 4.75
N CYS A 197 -27.86 -10.74 3.76
CA CYS A 197 -27.11 -11.97 3.52
C CYS A 197 -25.59 -11.73 3.36
N PRO A 198 -25.12 -10.75 2.55
CA PRO A 198 -23.68 -10.47 2.42
C PRO A 198 -23.04 -9.95 3.70
N ILE A 199 -23.81 -9.28 4.58
CA ILE A 199 -23.30 -8.86 5.89
C ILE A 199 -23.10 -10.08 6.79
N LEU A 200 -24.06 -11.00 6.80
CA LEU A 200 -23.93 -12.23 7.57
C LEU A 200 -22.74 -13.06 7.07
N SER A 201 -22.51 -13.12 5.75
CA SER A 201 -21.37 -13.86 5.17
C SER A 201 -20.04 -13.21 5.55
N LEU A 202 -19.97 -11.88 5.60
CA LEU A 202 -18.81 -11.14 6.10
C LEU A 202 -18.52 -11.43 7.58
N VAL A 203 -19.54 -11.39 8.44
CA VAL A 203 -19.37 -11.70 9.88
C VAL A 203 -18.89 -13.15 10.07
N ALA A 204 -19.47 -14.10 9.33
CA ALA A 204 -19.10 -15.51 9.40
C ALA A 204 -17.66 -15.76 8.90
N SER A 205 -17.30 -15.18 7.75
CA SER A 205 -15.96 -15.35 7.15
C SER A 205 -14.86 -14.69 7.97
N PHE A 206 -15.08 -13.46 8.45
CA PHE A 206 -14.11 -12.76 9.28
C PHE A 206 -13.95 -13.47 10.63
N GLY A 207 -15.06 -13.90 11.25
CA GLY A 207 -15.04 -14.68 12.48
C GLY A 207 -14.26 -15.99 12.32
N HIS A 208 -14.45 -16.71 11.20
CA HIS A 208 -13.69 -17.93 10.89
C HIS A 208 -12.19 -17.64 10.75
N LEU A 209 -11.82 -16.61 9.98
CA LEU A 209 -10.41 -16.29 9.75
C LEU A 209 -9.70 -15.78 11.01
N PHE A 210 -10.37 -14.98 11.83
CA PHE A 210 -9.85 -14.58 13.14
C PHE A 210 -9.70 -15.78 14.07
N TRP A 211 -10.61 -16.74 14.02
CA TRP A 211 -10.47 -17.99 14.79
C TRP A 211 -9.28 -18.85 14.33
N MET A 212 -8.92 -18.81 13.04
CA MET A 212 -7.71 -19.42 12.50
C MET A 212 -6.42 -18.64 12.80
N GLY A 213 -6.51 -17.47 13.46
CA GLY A 213 -5.36 -16.64 13.82
C GLY A 213 -4.87 -15.71 12.72
N PHE A 214 -5.66 -15.43 11.69
CA PHE A 214 -5.29 -14.42 10.68
C PHE A 214 -5.34 -13.02 11.27
N GLU A 215 -4.29 -12.23 11.03
CA GLU A 215 -4.20 -10.84 11.46
C GLU A 215 -5.02 -9.90 10.57
N PHE A 216 -5.59 -8.86 11.17
CA PHE A 216 -6.33 -7.83 10.44
C PHE A 216 -5.39 -6.77 9.87
N LEU A 217 -5.19 -6.79 8.54
CA LEU A 217 -4.42 -5.76 7.84
C LEU A 217 -5.34 -4.63 7.33
N PRO A 218 -4.87 -3.36 7.26
CA PRO A 218 -5.69 -2.25 6.79
C PRO A 218 -6.31 -2.45 5.40
N ILE A 219 -5.66 -3.17 4.49
CA ILE A 219 -6.20 -3.48 3.15
C ILE A 219 -7.48 -4.33 3.19
N VAL A 220 -7.68 -5.12 4.25
CA VAL A 220 -8.87 -5.96 4.45
C VAL A 220 -10.14 -5.12 4.63
N THR A 221 -10.02 -3.84 5.00
CA THR A 221 -11.16 -2.90 5.11
C THR A 221 -11.95 -2.72 3.81
N VAL A 222 -11.38 -3.07 2.65
CA VAL A 222 -12.05 -3.00 1.34
C VAL A 222 -12.91 -4.25 1.05
N VAL A 223 -12.63 -5.39 1.71
CA VAL A 223 -13.35 -6.66 1.47
C VAL A 223 -14.87 -6.54 1.65
N PRO A 224 -15.39 -5.86 2.70
CA PRO A 224 -16.83 -5.69 2.86
C PRO A 224 -17.54 -5.00 1.69
N PHE A 225 -16.87 -4.04 1.04
CA PHE A 225 -17.43 -3.35 -0.12
C PHE A 225 -17.58 -4.30 -1.32
N LEU A 226 -16.55 -5.11 -1.58
CA LEU A 226 -16.55 -6.05 -2.69
C LEU A 226 -17.58 -7.16 -2.51
N ILE A 227 -17.69 -7.72 -1.30
CA ILE A 227 -18.66 -8.78 -1.00
C ILE A 227 -20.09 -8.25 -1.02
N LEU A 228 -20.33 -7.03 -0.52
CA LEU A 228 -21.64 -6.41 -0.63
C LEU A 228 -22.05 -6.21 -2.10
N ALA A 229 -21.13 -5.79 -2.96
CA ALA A 229 -21.40 -5.62 -4.39
C ALA A 229 -21.72 -6.95 -5.09
N ILE A 230 -20.94 -8.01 -4.81
CA ILE A 230 -21.17 -9.36 -5.36
C ILE A 230 -22.52 -9.89 -4.87
N GLY A 231 -22.75 -9.92 -3.56
CA GLY A 231 -23.93 -10.59 -3.02
C GLY A 231 -25.25 -9.85 -3.24
N VAL A 232 -25.23 -8.52 -3.40
CA VAL A 232 -26.44 -7.78 -3.79
C VAL A 232 -26.85 -8.07 -5.23
N ASP A 233 -25.89 -8.30 -6.15
CA ASP A 233 -26.18 -8.69 -7.54
C ASP A 233 -26.91 -10.03 -7.59
N ASP A 234 -26.44 -11.02 -6.82
CA ASP A 234 -27.05 -12.35 -6.77
C ASP A 234 -28.48 -12.31 -6.19
N VAL A 235 -28.73 -11.45 -5.19
CA VAL A 235 -30.09 -11.20 -4.65
C VAL A 235 -31.02 -10.68 -5.74
N PHE A 236 -30.55 -9.77 -6.60
CA PHE A 236 -31.34 -9.25 -7.72
C PHE A 236 -31.69 -10.33 -8.74
N ILE A 237 -30.71 -11.15 -9.14
CA ILE A 237 -30.91 -12.24 -10.09
C ILE A 237 -31.96 -13.21 -9.54
N PHE A 238 -31.85 -13.59 -8.26
CA PHE A 238 -32.80 -14.49 -7.62
C PHE A 238 -34.23 -13.92 -7.54
N ILE A 239 -34.40 -12.66 -7.13
CA ILE A 239 -35.73 -12.02 -7.08
C ILE A 239 -36.33 -11.91 -8.48
N HIS A 240 -35.50 -11.55 -9.47
CA HIS A 240 -35.94 -11.43 -10.86
C HIS A 240 -36.41 -12.78 -11.41
N ALA A 241 -35.61 -13.83 -11.25
CA ALA A 241 -35.97 -15.18 -11.67
C ALA A 241 -37.25 -15.68 -10.95
N PHE A 242 -37.38 -15.41 -9.64
CA PHE A 242 -38.59 -15.74 -8.90
C PHE A 242 -39.83 -15.04 -9.45
N HIS A 243 -39.71 -13.80 -9.90
CA HIS A 243 -40.80 -13.04 -10.52
C HIS A 243 -41.17 -13.51 -11.93
N LEU A 244 -40.29 -14.22 -12.62
CA LEU A 244 -40.56 -14.81 -13.94
C LEU A 244 -41.32 -16.15 -13.84
N THR A 245 -41.33 -16.77 -12.65
CA THR A 245 -42.04 -18.04 -12.44
C THR A 245 -43.56 -17.90 -12.60
N ASN A 246 -44.23 -19.01 -12.93
CA ASN A 246 -45.68 -19.05 -13.09
C ASN A 246 -46.39 -19.03 -11.73
N ASP A 247 -47.19 -18.00 -11.47
CA ASP A 247 -47.94 -17.81 -10.21
C ASP A 247 -48.88 -18.97 -9.84
N LYS A 248 -49.28 -19.81 -10.82
CA LYS A 248 -50.21 -20.93 -10.61
C LYS A 248 -49.54 -22.18 -10.02
N LEU A 249 -48.22 -22.25 -10.08
CA LEU A 249 -47.47 -23.38 -9.56
C LEU A 249 -47.42 -23.36 -8.04
N SER A 250 -47.18 -24.53 -7.42
CA SER A 250 -46.94 -24.58 -5.99
C SER A 250 -45.68 -23.80 -5.62
N VAL A 251 -45.60 -23.26 -4.40
CA VAL A 251 -44.41 -22.50 -3.95
C VAL A 251 -43.13 -23.34 -4.11
N ARG A 252 -43.21 -24.64 -3.86
CA ARG A 252 -42.09 -25.58 -4.02
C ARG A 252 -41.60 -25.63 -5.47
N GLU A 253 -42.52 -25.76 -6.43
CA GLU A 253 -42.18 -25.79 -7.86
C GLU A 253 -41.63 -24.44 -8.32
N ARG A 254 -42.21 -23.32 -7.88
CA ARG A 254 -41.70 -21.98 -8.22
C ARG A 254 -40.27 -21.78 -7.74
N ILE A 255 -39.95 -22.19 -6.51
CA ILE A 255 -38.59 -22.09 -5.97
C ILE A 255 -37.64 -23.04 -6.72
N ALA A 256 -38.09 -24.24 -7.08
CA ALA A 256 -37.32 -25.16 -7.89
C ALA A 256 -37.00 -24.59 -9.29
N ASP A 257 -37.98 -23.99 -9.96
CA ASP A 257 -37.79 -23.31 -11.25
C ASP A 257 -36.85 -22.11 -11.12
N THR A 258 -36.99 -21.31 -10.05
CA THR A 258 -36.11 -20.18 -9.76
C THR A 258 -34.66 -20.63 -9.60
N LEU A 259 -34.43 -21.68 -8.81
CA LEU A 259 -33.10 -22.26 -8.59
C LEU A 259 -32.53 -22.91 -9.85
N ALA A 260 -33.38 -23.52 -10.69
CA ALA A 260 -32.96 -24.12 -11.94
C ALA A 260 -32.52 -23.07 -12.97
N ASP A 261 -33.14 -21.89 -12.98
CA ASP A 261 -32.83 -20.79 -13.89
C ASP A 261 -31.66 -19.92 -13.38
N ALA A 262 -31.76 -19.38 -12.17
CA ALA A 262 -30.76 -18.47 -11.60
C ALA A 262 -29.56 -19.18 -10.97
N GLY A 263 -29.76 -20.36 -10.37
CA GLY A 263 -28.74 -21.06 -9.60
C GLY A 263 -27.46 -21.36 -10.37
N PRO A 264 -27.51 -21.89 -11.61
CA PRO A 264 -26.31 -22.14 -12.41
C PRO A 264 -25.52 -20.85 -12.71
N SER A 265 -26.21 -19.75 -13.00
CA SER A 265 -25.56 -18.46 -13.28
C SER A 265 -24.79 -17.96 -12.07
N ILE A 266 -25.43 -17.95 -10.89
CA ILE A 266 -24.85 -17.50 -9.61
C ILE A 266 -23.70 -18.42 -9.17
N SER A 267 -23.82 -19.73 -9.43
CA SER A 267 -22.78 -20.70 -9.12
C SER A 267 -21.53 -20.48 -9.98
N ILE A 268 -21.71 -20.16 -11.27
CA ILE A 268 -20.60 -19.85 -12.18
C ILE A 268 -19.93 -18.55 -11.76
N THR A 269 -20.67 -17.47 -11.50
CA THR A 269 -20.10 -16.19 -11.05
C THR A 269 -19.34 -16.36 -9.75
N SER A 270 -19.93 -16.99 -8.74
CA SER A 270 -19.29 -17.27 -7.44
C SER A 270 -18.02 -18.12 -7.58
N LEU A 271 -18.05 -19.17 -8.40
CA LEU A 271 -16.88 -20.02 -8.64
C LEU A 271 -15.77 -19.25 -9.36
N THR A 272 -16.11 -18.43 -10.37
CA THR A 272 -15.11 -17.63 -11.07
C THR A 272 -14.48 -16.57 -10.16
N ASN A 273 -15.25 -15.93 -9.28
CA ASN A 273 -14.75 -15.02 -8.25
C ASN A 273 -13.81 -15.75 -7.28
N LEU A 274 -14.23 -16.91 -6.76
CA LEU A 274 -13.40 -17.73 -5.88
C LEU A 274 -12.07 -18.10 -6.54
N LEU A 275 -12.09 -18.59 -7.77
CA LEU A 275 -10.86 -18.96 -8.49
C LEU A 275 -9.97 -17.75 -8.75
N SER A 276 -10.55 -16.62 -9.16
CA SER A 276 -9.81 -15.38 -9.42
C SER A 276 -9.08 -14.90 -8.17
N PHE A 277 -9.76 -14.84 -7.02
CA PHE A 277 -9.14 -14.44 -5.76
C PHE A 277 -8.20 -15.51 -5.19
N SER A 278 -8.48 -16.79 -5.40
CA SER A 278 -7.61 -17.89 -4.98
C SER A 278 -6.27 -17.86 -5.71
N ILE A 279 -6.22 -17.47 -6.99
CA ILE A 279 -4.96 -17.25 -7.71
C ILE A 279 -4.12 -16.16 -7.02
N GLY A 280 -4.78 -15.13 -6.49
CA GLY A 280 -4.12 -14.05 -5.75
C GLY A 280 -3.44 -14.51 -4.45
N ILE A 281 -3.86 -15.64 -3.87
CA ILE A 281 -3.23 -16.24 -2.68
C ILE A 281 -1.78 -16.70 -2.98
N PHE A 282 -1.42 -16.97 -4.24
CA PHE A 282 -0.04 -17.36 -4.56
C PHE A 282 0.94 -16.16 -4.68
N THR A 283 0.48 -14.93 -4.38
CA THR A 283 1.34 -13.74 -4.38
C THR A 283 2.30 -13.74 -3.20
N SER A 284 3.56 -13.37 -3.45
CA SER A 284 4.61 -13.24 -2.43
C SER A 284 4.46 -12.03 -1.51
N THR A 285 3.61 -11.07 -1.87
CA THR A 285 3.33 -9.86 -1.07
C THR A 285 2.30 -10.17 0.02
N PRO A 286 2.67 -10.14 1.33
CA PRO A 286 1.79 -10.59 2.41
C PRO A 286 0.47 -9.84 2.51
N ALA A 287 0.45 -8.54 2.21
CA ALA A 287 -0.78 -7.75 2.22
C ALA A 287 -1.81 -8.23 1.19
N ILE A 288 -1.36 -8.58 -0.03
CA ILE A 288 -2.22 -9.10 -1.09
C ILE A 288 -2.65 -10.52 -0.77
N TYR A 289 -1.73 -11.36 -0.28
CA TYR A 289 -2.01 -12.70 0.21
C TYR A 289 -3.19 -12.70 1.20
N THR A 290 -3.08 -11.93 2.29
CA THR A 290 -4.11 -11.87 3.32
C THR A 290 -5.42 -11.33 2.76
N PHE A 291 -5.38 -10.25 1.98
CA PHE A 291 -6.57 -9.72 1.31
C PHE A 291 -7.30 -10.79 0.47
N CYS A 292 -6.57 -11.54 -0.36
CA CYS A 292 -7.09 -12.59 -1.22
C CYS A 292 -7.65 -13.78 -0.43
N VAL A 293 -7.05 -14.15 0.70
CA VAL A 293 -7.61 -15.17 1.61
C VAL A 293 -8.95 -14.69 2.18
N PHE A 294 -9.01 -13.46 2.69
CA PHE A 294 -10.23 -12.92 3.30
C PHE A 294 -11.40 -12.89 2.32
N ILE A 295 -11.20 -12.37 1.12
CA ILE A 295 -12.27 -12.30 0.12
C ILE A 295 -12.65 -13.68 -0.43
N SER A 296 -11.70 -14.62 -0.59
CA SER A 296 -12.01 -15.97 -1.08
C SER A 296 -12.92 -16.72 -0.11
N VAL A 297 -12.62 -16.65 1.20
CA VAL A 297 -13.47 -17.25 2.24
C VAL A 297 -14.82 -16.54 2.31
N ALA A 298 -14.85 -15.21 2.21
CA ALA A 298 -16.10 -14.45 2.22
C ALA A 298 -17.01 -14.82 1.04
N VAL A 299 -16.48 -14.98 -0.18
CA VAL A 299 -17.25 -15.44 -1.36
C VAL A 299 -17.84 -16.84 -1.14
N ILE A 300 -17.11 -17.76 -0.49
CA ILE A 300 -17.64 -19.10 -0.17
C ILE A 300 -18.84 -19.00 0.77
N TYR A 301 -18.72 -18.21 1.85
CA TYR A 301 -19.84 -18.01 2.78
C TYR A 301 -21.01 -17.29 2.12
N ASP A 302 -20.72 -16.32 1.25
CA ASP A 302 -21.73 -15.56 0.53
C ASP A 302 -22.55 -16.47 -0.38
N TYR A 303 -21.88 -17.29 -1.20
CA TYR A 303 -22.54 -18.30 -2.03
C TYR A 303 -23.40 -19.28 -1.22
N ILE A 304 -22.89 -19.79 -0.08
CA ILE A 304 -23.66 -20.67 0.81
C ILE A 304 -24.92 -19.94 1.32
N TYR A 305 -24.79 -18.70 1.79
CA TYR A 305 -25.93 -17.96 2.32
C TYR A 305 -26.95 -17.58 1.23
N GLN A 306 -26.51 -17.28 0.02
CA GLN A 306 -27.43 -17.03 -1.09
C GLN A 306 -28.19 -18.30 -1.51
N ILE A 307 -27.51 -19.43 -1.72
CA ILE A 307 -28.15 -20.67 -2.15
C ILE A 307 -29.10 -21.22 -1.09
N PHE A 308 -28.71 -21.21 0.20
CA PHE A 308 -29.49 -21.85 1.25
C PHE A 308 -30.37 -20.87 2.04
N PHE A 309 -29.81 -19.78 2.53
CA PHE A 309 -30.56 -18.86 3.38
C PHE A 309 -31.49 -17.97 2.56
N PHE A 310 -31.02 -17.40 1.45
CA PHE A 310 -31.85 -16.52 0.63
C PHE A 310 -32.96 -17.28 -0.12
N SER A 311 -32.70 -18.50 -0.61
CA SER A 311 -33.76 -19.34 -1.18
C SER A 311 -34.85 -19.70 -0.15
N ALA A 312 -34.49 -19.89 1.13
CA ALA A 312 -35.45 -20.07 2.20
C ALA A 312 -36.28 -18.80 2.46
N VAL A 313 -35.65 -17.62 2.42
CA VAL A 313 -36.36 -16.33 2.50
C VAL A 313 -37.35 -16.17 1.34
N LEU A 314 -36.94 -16.50 0.11
CA LEU A 314 -37.84 -16.48 -1.04
C LEU A 314 -38.99 -17.49 -0.92
N THR A 315 -38.75 -18.65 -0.30
CA THR A 315 -39.81 -19.63 -0.03
C THR A 315 -40.86 -19.05 0.92
N LEU A 316 -40.42 -18.34 1.97
CA LEU A 316 -41.33 -17.63 2.88
C LEU A 316 -42.10 -16.51 2.15
N GLY A 317 -41.42 -15.77 1.28
CA GLY A 317 -42.05 -14.77 0.40
C GLY A 317 -43.10 -15.37 -0.54
N GLY A 318 -42.81 -16.52 -1.14
CA GLY A 318 -43.75 -17.25 -1.98
C GLY A 318 -44.95 -17.80 -1.20
N GLN A 319 -44.75 -18.27 0.03
CA GLN A 319 -45.85 -18.65 0.92
C GLN A 319 -46.72 -17.45 1.32
N ARG A 320 -46.11 -16.29 1.56
CA ARG A 320 -46.83 -15.02 1.80
C ARG A 320 -47.67 -14.64 0.58
N GLU A 321 -47.10 -14.71 -0.62
CA GLU A 321 -47.79 -14.43 -1.88
C GLU A 321 -48.98 -15.39 -2.08
N ALA A 322 -48.79 -16.69 -1.84
CA ALA A 322 -49.84 -17.70 -1.95
C ALA A 322 -51.01 -17.47 -0.96
N ARG A 323 -50.73 -16.90 0.22
CA ARG A 323 -51.75 -16.51 1.22
C ARG A 323 -52.35 -15.13 0.98
N ARG A 324 -51.94 -14.42 -0.08
CA ARG A 324 -52.29 -13.01 -0.36
C ARG A 324 -51.96 -12.05 0.79
N GLY A 325 -50.87 -12.32 1.51
CA GLY A 325 -50.36 -11.43 2.55
C GLY A 325 -49.78 -10.15 1.95
N ASN A 326 -50.05 -9.01 2.59
CA ASN A 326 -49.51 -7.72 2.20
C ASN A 326 -47.98 -7.72 2.37
N ALA A 327 -47.27 -7.24 1.35
CA ALA A 327 -45.82 -7.16 1.30
C ALA A 327 -45.18 -6.23 2.35
N TYR A 328 -45.92 -5.22 2.83
CA TYR A 328 -45.41 -4.21 3.77
C TYR A 328 -45.71 -4.53 5.23
N LEU A 329 -46.84 -5.22 5.49
CA LEU A 329 -47.27 -5.64 6.82
C LEU A 329 -47.69 -7.11 6.76
N CYS A 330 -46.84 -8.00 7.30
CA CYS A 330 -47.03 -9.45 7.30
C CYS A 330 -48.38 -9.94 7.85
N CYS A 331 -49.08 -9.13 8.66
CA CYS A 331 -50.34 -9.52 9.32
C CYS A 331 -51.62 -9.08 8.59
N LEU A 332 -51.51 -8.35 7.47
CA LEU A 332 -52.66 -7.87 6.71
C LEU A 332 -52.85 -8.72 5.46
N THR A 333 -54.00 -9.39 5.33
CA THR A 333 -54.38 -10.08 4.10
C THR A 333 -55.02 -9.10 3.12
N VAL A 334 -54.52 -9.05 1.89
CA VAL A 334 -55.11 -8.21 0.84
C VAL A 334 -56.38 -8.91 0.33
N PRO A 335 -57.57 -8.28 0.45
CA PRO A 335 -58.82 -8.87 -0.02
C PRO A 335 -58.76 -9.21 -1.52
N LEU A 336 -59.59 -10.16 -1.97
CA LEU A 336 -59.69 -10.45 -3.40
C LEU A 336 -60.08 -9.17 -4.15
N PRO A 337 -59.50 -8.90 -5.34
CA PRO A 337 -59.90 -7.73 -6.10
C PRO A 337 -61.37 -7.93 -6.43
N SER A 338 -62.21 -6.98 -6.03
CA SER A 338 -63.61 -7.03 -6.46
C SER A 338 -63.63 -6.97 -7.99
N LYS A 339 -64.56 -7.67 -8.65
CA LYS A 339 -64.66 -7.66 -10.13
C LYS A 339 -64.81 -6.25 -10.73
N LEU A 340 -65.06 -5.23 -9.90
CA LEU A 340 -65.20 -3.82 -10.23
C LEU A 340 -63.85 -3.08 -10.42
N GLU A 341 -62.73 -3.58 -9.90
CA GLU A 341 -61.40 -2.93 -9.99
C GLU A 341 -60.62 -3.22 -11.28
N LYS A 342 -61.10 -4.14 -12.13
CA LYS A 342 -60.43 -4.50 -13.41
C LYS A 342 -60.31 -3.34 -14.41
N ASN A 343 -60.89 -2.17 -14.11
CA ASN A 343 -60.96 -1.01 -15.00
C ASN A 343 -60.21 0.24 -14.49
N GLU A 344 -59.35 0.17 -13.47
CA GLU A 344 -58.42 1.27 -13.21
C GLU A 344 -57.31 1.29 -14.27
N LYS A 345 -57.67 1.91 -15.38
CA LYS A 345 -56.83 2.37 -16.47
C LYS A 345 -55.57 3.04 -15.86
N PRO A 346 -54.35 2.51 -16.06
CA PRO A 346 -53.14 3.07 -15.44
C PRO A 346 -53.03 4.56 -15.74
N SER A 347 -52.61 5.36 -14.75
CA SER A 347 -52.45 6.82 -14.89
C SER A 347 -51.77 7.16 -16.22
N TRP A 348 -52.22 8.20 -16.90
CA TRP A 348 -51.76 8.57 -18.25
C TRP A 348 -50.22 8.67 -18.34
N MET A 349 -49.58 9.14 -17.26
CA MET A 349 -48.12 9.22 -17.13
C MET A 349 -47.44 7.86 -17.23
N VAL A 350 -48.03 6.83 -16.62
CA VAL A 350 -47.49 5.47 -16.65
C VAL A 350 -47.59 4.88 -18.05
N ARG A 351 -48.73 5.10 -18.73
CA ARG A 351 -48.91 4.60 -20.09
C ARG A 351 -48.01 5.33 -21.08
N ALA A 352 -47.82 6.63 -20.89
CA ALA A 352 -46.84 7.39 -21.66
C ALA A 352 -45.42 6.84 -21.42
N ALA A 353 -45.01 6.67 -20.16
CA ALA A 353 -43.68 6.16 -19.79
C ALA A 353 -43.41 4.73 -20.32
N ALA A 354 -44.37 3.82 -20.18
CA ALA A 354 -44.24 2.46 -20.71
C ALA A 354 -44.13 2.48 -22.23
N LYS A 355 -44.99 3.24 -22.92
CA LYS A 355 -44.96 3.36 -24.38
C LYS A 355 -43.67 4.00 -24.88
N THR A 356 -43.14 5.00 -24.18
CA THR A 356 -41.83 5.58 -24.51
C THR A 356 -40.69 4.58 -24.27
N LEU A 357 -40.74 3.80 -23.19
CA LEU A 357 -39.74 2.78 -22.90
C LEU A 357 -39.75 1.69 -23.97
N ASP A 358 -40.92 1.18 -24.34
CA ASP A 358 -41.08 0.17 -25.39
C ASP A 358 -40.57 0.70 -26.74
N THR A 359 -40.93 1.95 -27.11
CA THR A 359 -40.45 2.57 -28.36
C THR A 359 -38.92 2.71 -28.37
N VAL A 360 -38.31 3.05 -27.24
CA VAL A 360 -36.85 3.16 -27.10
C VAL A 360 -36.19 1.79 -27.13
N LEU A 361 -36.77 0.79 -26.46
CA LEU A 361 -36.30 -0.60 -26.47
C LEU A 361 -36.37 -1.19 -27.87
N ASP A 362 -37.49 -1.04 -28.58
CA ASP A 362 -37.66 -1.52 -29.95
C ASP A 362 -36.64 -0.86 -30.89
N ALA A 363 -36.48 0.46 -30.81
CA ALA A 363 -35.47 1.18 -31.59
C ALA A 363 -34.03 0.72 -31.26
N TRP A 364 -33.74 0.46 -29.99
CA TRP A 364 -32.45 -0.06 -29.55
C TRP A 364 -32.21 -1.48 -30.05
N VAL A 365 -33.21 -2.36 -30.00
CA VAL A 365 -33.15 -3.74 -30.47
C VAL A 365 -32.95 -3.77 -31.99
N ASP A 366 -33.73 -2.99 -32.74
CA ASP A 366 -33.60 -2.87 -34.19
C ASP A 366 -32.22 -2.33 -34.60
N PHE A 367 -31.72 -1.33 -33.87
CA PHE A 367 -30.36 -0.84 -34.06
C PHE A 367 -29.34 -1.92 -33.71
N SER A 368 -29.40 -2.55 -32.55
CA SER A 368 -28.43 -3.54 -32.07
C SER A 368 -28.37 -4.81 -32.91
N LEU A 369 -29.48 -5.20 -33.56
CA LEU A 369 -29.54 -6.36 -34.44
C LEU A 369 -29.11 -6.04 -35.89
N SER A 370 -29.11 -4.76 -36.28
CA SER A 370 -28.68 -4.30 -37.60
C SER A 370 -27.25 -4.74 -37.94
N ILE A 371 -26.99 -5.02 -39.23
CA ILE A 371 -25.64 -5.39 -39.67
C ILE A 371 -24.66 -4.22 -39.54
N TRP A 372 -25.15 -2.99 -39.69
CA TRP A 372 -24.36 -1.77 -39.57
C TRP A 372 -23.90 -1.52 -38.13
N SER A 373 -24.76 -1.79 -37.14
CA SER A 373 -24.36 -1.64 -35.74
C SER A 373 -23.29 -2.65 -35.34
N LYS A 374 -23.30 -3.87 -35.89
CA LYS A 374 -22.23 -4.86 -35.67
C LYS A 374 -20.88 -4.36 -36.19
N PHE A 375 -20.85 -3.74 -37.37
CA PHE A 375 -19.61 -3.13 -37.90
C PHE A 375 -19.18 -1.91 -37.08
N ILE A 376 -20.11 -1.06 -36.65
CA ILE A 376 -19.82 0.12 -35.83
C ILE A 376 -19.28 -0.31 -34.46
N VAL A 377 -19.96 -1.22 -33.77
CA VAL A 377 -19.56 -1.74 -32.46
C VAL A 377 -18.25 -2.51 -32.56
N GLY A 378 -18.09 -3.34 -33.60
CA GLY A 378 -16.84 -4.06 -33.85
C GLY A 378 -15.67 -3.10 -34.10
N GLY A 379 -15.85 -2.08 -34.94
CA GLY A 379 -14.85 -1.04 -35.19
C GLY A 379 -14.53 -0.22 -33.94
N ALA A 380 -15.55 0.17 -33.17
CA ALA A 380 -15.38 0.88 -31.91
C ALA A 380 -14.66 0.03 -30.86
N MET A 381 -14.96 -1.26 -30.75
CA MET A 381 -14.28 -2.19 -29.84
C MET A 381 -12.81 -2.39 -30.25
N LEU A 382 -12.52 -2.52 -31.55
CA LEU A 382 -11.15 -2.61 -32.04
C LEU A 382 -10.36 -1.33 -31.75
N ALA A 383 -10.97 -0.16 -31.97
CA ALA A 383 -10.36 1.13 -31.61
C ALA A 383 -10.13 1.25 -30.10
N TYR A 384 -11.11 0.83 -29.29
CA TYR A 384 -11.00 0.79 -27.84
C TYR A 384 -9.85 -0.11 -27.38
N TRP A 385 -9.73 -1.32 -27.93
CA TRP A 385 -8.60 -2.22 -27.63
C TRP A 385 -7.26 -1.64 -28.07
N ALA A 386 -7.19 -0.98 -29.23
CA ALA A 386 -5.96 -0.33 -29.67
C ALA A 386 -5.52 0.79 -28.70
N VAL A 387 -6.46 1.61 -28.24
CA VAL A 387 -6.19 2.65 -27.22
C VAL A 387 -5.80 2.03 -25.89
N MET A 388 -6.49 0.98 -25.44
CA MET A 388 -6.17 0.27 -24.19
C MET A 388 -4.78 -0.36 -24.23
N ILE A 389 -4.42 -1.04 -25.30
CA ILE A 389 -3.07 -1.62 -25.47
C ILE A 389 -2.04 -0.49 -25.45
N HIS A 390 -2.27 0.60 -26.17
CA HIS A 390 -1.36 1.75 -26.14
C HIS A 390 -1.22 2.36 -24.74
N GLY A 391 -2.33 2.48 -24.00
CA GLY A 391 -2.34 2.98 -22.62
C GLY A 391 -1.58 2.06 -21.66
N VAL A 392 -1.80 0.74 -21.75
CA VAL A 392 -1.11 -0.26 -20.91
C VAL A 392 0.40 -0.22 -21.15
N MET A 393 0.84 -0.06 -22.41
CA MET A 393 2.27 0.06 -22.75
C MET A 393 2.94 1.32 -22.17
N GLN A 394 2.17 2.32 -21.74
CA GLN A 394 2.68 3.56 -21.14
C GLN A 394 2.60 3.58 -19.60
N ILE A 395 2.05 2.54 -18.97
CA ILE A 395 1.94 2.48 -17.51
C ILE A 395 3.34 2.45 -16.90
N LYS A 396 3.66 3.49 -16.13
CA LYS A 396 4.88 3.53 -15.32
C LYS A 396 4.64 2.73 -14.04
N VAL A 397 5.42 1.68 -13.86
CA VAL A 397 5.39 0.86 -12.63
C VAL A 397 6.06 1.66 -11.51
N GLY A 398 5.31 1.93 -10.44
CA GLY A 398 5.82 2.57 -9.24
C GLY A 398 4.72 2.77 -8.22
N LEU A 399 4.95 2.31 -6.98
CA LEU A 399 4.10 2.63 -5.85
C LEU A 399 4.61 3.94 -5.23
N SER A 400 3.92 5.04 -5.48
CA SER A 400 4.20 6.29 -4.77
C SER A 400 3.62 6.21 -3.37
N SER A 401 4.47 6.19 -2.34
CA SER A 401 4.05 6.15 -0.94
C SER A 401 3.11 7.30 -0.55
N GLU A 402 3.17 8.43 -1.27
CA GLU A 402 2.28 9.58 -1.07
C GLU A 402 0.79 9.23 -1.22
N LYS A 403 0.45 8.28 -2.10
CA LYS A 403 -0.94 7.87 -2.36
C LYS A 403 -1.54 6.95 -1.30
N LEU A 404 -0.73 6.52 -0.33
CA LEU A 404 -1.16 5.62 0.73
C LEU A 404 -1.88 6.38 1.87
N PHE A 405 -1.65 7.69 1.96
CA PHE A 405 -2.16 8.54 3.02
C PHE A 405 -3.25 9.47 2.49
N LEU A 406 -4.09 9.97 3.41
CA LEU A 406 -5.03 11.04 3.11
C LEU A 406 -4.29 12.36 2.84
N ASP A 407 -4.94 13.26 2.09
CA ASP A 407 -4.36 14.56 1.71
C ASP A 407 -4.02 15.47 2.90
N ASP A 408 -4.69 15.28 4.05
CA ASP A 408 -4.45 16.01 5.30
C ASP A 408 -3.36 15.37 6.17
N SER A 409 -2.74 14.28 5.72
CA SER A 409 -1.76 13.56 6.52
C SER A 409 -0.48 14.37 6.72
N PRO A 410 -0.01 14.55 7.97
CA PRO A 410 1.24 15.25 8.25
C PRO A 410 2.49 14.48 7.78
N LEU A 411 2.34 13.19 7.44
CA LEU A 411 3.42 12.39 6.87
C LEU A 411 3.72 12.77 5.41
N LEU A 412 2.78 13.41 4.71
CA LEU A 412 2.88 13.65 3.28
C LEU A 412 4.09 14.54 2.91
N GLU A 413 4.36 15.58 3.71
CA GLU A 413 5.52 16.45 3.50
C GLU A 413 6.83 15.67 3.67
N LEU A 414 6.89 14.79 4.67
CA LEU A 414 8.08 13.97 4.91
C LEU A 414 8.29 12.93 3.79
N VAL A 415 7.23 12.29 3.31
CA VAL A 415 7.31 11.34 2.18
C VAL A 415 7.80 12.05 0.92
N ARG A 416 7.37 13.30 0.69
CA ARG A 416 7.88 14.13 -0.41
C ARG A 416 9.36 14.46 -0.24
N ILE A 417 9.81 14.80 0.97
CA ILE A 417 11.23 15.03 1.28
C ILE A 417 12.05 13.75 1.03
N GLN A 418 11.57 12.60 1.51
CA GLN A 418 12.23 11.32 1.29
C GLN A 418 12.37 10.99 -0.20
N THR A 419 11.27 11.10 -0.95
CA THR A 419 11.23 10.72 -2.37
C THR A 419 11.97 11.70 -3.28
N ASN A 420 11.85 13.00 -3.02
CA ASN A 420 12.40 14.03 -3.90
C ASN A 420 13.82 14.49 -3.55
N ILE A 421 14.26 14.31 -2.30
CA ILE A 421 15.57 14.77 -1.84
C ILE A 421 16.41 13.57 -1.43
N ILE A 422 16.04 12.87 -0.36
CA ILE A 422 16.88 11.82 0.26
C ILE A 422 17.20 10.69 -0.72
N PHE A 423 16.18 10.08 -1.34
CA PHE A 423 16.40 8.97 -2.27
C PHE A 423 17.06 9.38 -3.58
N LYS A 424 17.01 10.66 -3.97
CA LYS A 424 17.70 11.16 -5.16
C LYS A 424 19.18 11.44 -4.93
N GLU A 425 19.54 11.89 -3.73
CA GLU A 425 20.96 12.13 -3.36
C GLU A 425 21.73 10.82 -3.13
N GLY A 426 21.02 9.72 -2.86
CA GLY A 426 21.58 8.36 -2.83
C GLY A 426 21.47 7.71 -1.46
N GLY A 427 21.43 6.37 -1.44
CA GLY A 427 21.36 5.57 -0.23
C GLY A 427 22.61 4.74 -0.01
N GLN A 428 22.93 4.46 1.25
CA GLN A 428 23.99 3.51 1.59
C GLN A 428 23.57 2.08 1.29
N VAL A 429 24.46 1.32 0.63
CA VAL A 429 24.28 -0.12 0.41
C VAL A 429 25.19 -0.88 1.36
N ALA A 430 24.61 -1.75 2.18
CA ALA A 430 25.37 -2.68 2.99
C ALA A 430 25.64 -3.95 2.17
N VAL A 431 26.92 -4.27 1.95
CA VAL A 431 27.34 -5.46 1.22
C VAL A 431 27.83 -6.49 2.23
N PHE A 432 27.09 -7.59 2.35
CA PHE A 432 27.47 -8.73 3.19
C PHE A 432 28.10 -9.82 2.35
N VAL A 433 29.27 -10.29 2.78
CA VAL A 433 29.95 -11.45 2.16
C VAL A 433 29.55 -12.68 2.97
N ASN A 434 28.61 -13.46 2.45
CA ASN A 434 28.04 -14.60 3.17
C ASN A 434 29.05 -15.75 3.41
N ASN A 435 29.98 -15.95 2.47
CA ASN A 435 31.01 -16.99 2.58
C ASN A 435 32.39 -16.40 2.25
N PRO A 436 33.05 -15.74 3.22
CA PRO A 436 34.37 -15.17 3.00
C PRO A 436 35.42 -16.28 2.91
N SER A 437 36.35 -16.15 1.95
CA SER A 437 37.54 -17.00 1.89
C SER A 437 38.47 -16.74 3.07
N ASP A 438 39.29 -17.73 3.42
CA ASP A 438 40.25 -17.62 4.51
C ASP A 438 41.27 -16.49 4.23
N MET A 439 41.25 -15.47 5.10
CA MET A 439 42.07 -14.27 5.00
C MET A 439 43.55 -14.51 5.37
N HIS A 440 43.91 -15.70 5.88
CA HIS A 440 45.30 -16.09 6.06
C HIS A 440 46.05 -16.27 4.74
N HIS A 441 45.34 -16.56 3.64
CA HIS A 441 45.94 -16.66 2.32
C HIS A 441 46.30 -15.27 1.77
N ARG A 442 47.51 -15.14 1.23
CA ARG A 442 48.04 -13.87 0.69
C ARG A 442 47.23 -13.29 -0.46
N GLU A 443 46.41 -14.10 -1.14
CA GLU A 443 45.63 -13.68 -2.31
C GLU A 443 44.24 -13.13 -1.95
N THR A 444 43.71 -13.49 -0.78
CA THR A 444 42.35 -13.15 -0.36
C THR A 444 42.13 -11.65 -0.17
N VAL A 445 43.05 -10.96 0.51
CA VAL A 445 42.94 -9.52 0.76
C VAL A 445 42.99 -8.71 -0.56
N PRO A 446 43.94 -8.95 -1.49
CA PRO A 446 43.92 -8.34 -2.82
C PRO A 446 42.63 -8.59 -3.61
N GLU A 447 42.06 -9.80 -3.51
CA GLU A 447 40.81 -10.14 -4.19
C GLU A 447 39.62 -9.34 -3.64
N ILE A 448 39.46 -9.28 -2.32
CA ILE A 448 38.44 -8.46 -1.64
C ILE A 448 38.58 -6.99 -2.04
N MET A 449 39.81 -6.48 -2.08
CA MET A 449 40.09 -5.11 -2.52
C MET A 449 39.74 -4.86 -3.99
N ARG A 450 39.93 -5.86 -4.85
CA ARG A 450 39.51 -5.77 -6.26
C ARG A 450 37.99 -5.69 -6.39
N ILE A 451 37.26 -6.48 -5.60
CA ILE A 451 35.79 -6.43 -5.53
C ILE A 451 35.34 -5.06 -5.04
N LEU A 452 35.93 -4.56 -3.96
CA LEU A 452 35.65 -3.23 -3.42
C LEU A 452 35.85 -2.15 -4.48
N ARG A 453 36.97 -2.19 -5.21
CA ARG A 453 37.27 -1.23 -6.26
C ARG A 453 36.23 -1.27 -7.38
N ARG A 454 35.73 -2.45 -7.76
CA ARG A 454 34.66 -2.56 -8.76
C ARG A 454 33.39 -1.84 -8.30
N PHE A 455 33.02 -1.97 -7.03
CA PHE A 455 31.90 -1.19 -6.47
C PHE A 455 32.18 0.32 -6.49
N GLU A 456 33.39 0.74 -6.12
CA GLU A 456 33.80 2.16 -6.12
C GLU A 456 33.91 2.78 -7.51
N THR A 457 34.11 1.99 -8.57
CA THR A 457 34.19 2.49 -9.96
C THR A 457 32.91 2.29 -10.75
N THR A 458 31.86 1.72 -10.14
CA THR A 458 30.59 1.49 -10.83
C THR A 458 29.90 2.82 -11.13
N ASN A 459 29.20 2.91 -12.27
CA ASN A 459 28.44 4.09 -12.65
C ASN A 459 27.42 4.46 -11.55
N ASN A 460 27.31 5.75 -11.24
CA ASN A 460 26.48 6.31 -10.16
C ASN A 460 26.93 5.96 -8.73
N SER A 461 28.14 5.42 -8.54
CA SER A 461 28.75 5.35 -7.20
C SER A 461 29.43 6.68 -6.85
N VAL A 462 29.42 7.03 -5.56
CA VAL A 462 30.15 8.20 -5.02
C VAL A 462 31.66 7.92 -4.94
N GLY A 463 32.07 6.67 -5.17
CA GLY A 463 33.45 6.21 -5.18
C GLY A 463 34.04 5.97 -3.78
N ALA A 464 35.37 5.83 -3.74
CA ALA A 464 36.14 5.45 -2.54
C ALA A 464 36.00 6.40 -1.33
N ALA A 465 35.44 7.60 -1.58
CA ALA A 465 35.13 8.55 -0.53
C ALA A 465 33.96 8.07 0.36
N SER A 466 33.03 7.30 -0.19
CA SER A 466 31.83 6.79 0.49
C SER A 466 31.99 5.40 1.10
N THR A 467 33.13 4.74 0.86
CA THR A 467 33.37 3.37 1.30
C THR A 467 33.71 3.29 2.78
N HIS A 468 32.90 2.55 3.54
CA HIS A 468 33.16 2.18 4.92
C HIS A 468 33.36 0.65 5.01
N MET A 469 34.57 0.24 5.41
CA MET A 469 34.94 -1.16 5.57
C MET A 469 35.91 -1.28 6.76
N TRP A 470 35.65 -2.24 7.65
CA TRP A 470 36.46 -2.48 8.84
C TRP A 470 37.92 -2.88 8.52
N LEU A 471 38.15 -3.51 7.36
CA LEU A 471 39.48 -3.95 6.93
C LEU A 471 40.41 -2.78 6.60
N LEU A 472 39.88 -1.65 6.14
CA LEU A 472 40.68 -0.47 5.76
C LEU A 472 41.47 0.15 6.92
N PRO A 473 40.87 0.40 8.11
CA PRO A 473 41.64 0.84 9.28
C PRO A 473 42.45 -0.29 9.92
N TYR A 474 42.08 -1.56 9.71
CA TYR A 474 42.78 -2.72 10.29
C TYR A 474 44.14 -3.00 9.64
N LEU A 475 44.27 -2.88 8.31
CA LEU A 475 45.53 -3.18 7.61
C LEU A 475 46.72 -2.30 8.09
N PRO A 476 46.59 -0.96 8.23
CA PRO A 476 47.64 -0.13 8.81
C PRO A 476 47.94 -0.48 10.27
N TYR A 477 46.95 -0.89 11.05
CA TYR A 477 47.13 -1.29 12.45
C TYR A 477 48.02 -2.54 12.58
N VAL A 478 47.90 -3.50 11.67
CA VAL A 478 48.75 -4.70 11.61
C VAL A 478 50.13 -4.42 10.98
N GLY A 479 50.38 -3.19 10.54
CA GLY A 479 51.67 -2.78 9.98
C GLY A 479 51.82 -3.02 8.48
N GLU A 480 50.75 -3.39 7.77
CA GLU A 480 50.77 -3.43 6.31
C GLU A 480 50.62 -2.01 5.74
N LYS A 481 51.66 -1.53 5.05
CA LYS A 481 51.65 -0.21 4.40
C LYS A 481 50.77 -0.22 3.16
N PHE A 482 49.50 0.13 3.33
CA PHE A 482 48.56 0.30 2.24
C PHE A 482 48.66 1.70 1.60
N TYR A 483 49.25 1.82 0.41
CA TYR A 483 49.25 3.06 -0.37
C TYR A 483 48.08 3.07 -1.36
N ARG A 484 46.97 3.72 -0.97
CA ARG A 484 45.73 3.87 -1.77
C ARG A 484 45.93 4.54 -3.15
N HIS A 485 47.06 5.23 -3.35
CA HIS A 485 47.38 5.99 -4.57
C HIS A 485 48.54 5.45 -5.43
N ARG A 486 49.26 4.40 -5.03
CA ARG A 486 50.24 3.78 -5.93
C ARG A 486 49.57 2.69 -6.73
N SER A 487 49.35 3.00 -8.01
CA SER A 487 49.17 2.03 -9.08
C SER A 487 50.01 0.77 -8.84
N LEU A 488 49.35 -0.37 -8.65
CA LEU A 488 49.93 -1.72 -8.73
C LEU A 488 50.49 -2.06 -10.14
N TRP A 489 50.77 -1.05 -10.95
CA TRP A 489 51.20 -1.13 -12.35
C TRP A 489 52.72 -0.96 -12.54
N THR A 490 53.50 -0.82 -11.48
CA THR A 490 54.98 -0.70 -11.58
C THR A 490 55.72 -1.98 -11.22
N ASP A 491 55.03 -3.13 -11.19
CA ASP A 491 55.70 -4.41 -11.05
C ASP A 491 55.72 -5.12 -12.42
N PRO A 492 56.86 -5.09 -13.16
CA PRO A 492 56.97 -5.68 -14.49
C PRO A 492 56.66 -7.19 -14.52
N MET A 493 56.60 -7.84 -13.35
CA MET A 493 56.28 -9.25 -13.19
C MET A 493 54.78 -9.57 -13.35
N LEU A 494 53.88 -8.64 -13.04
CA LEU A 494 52.43 -8.84 -13.12
C LEU A 494 51.86 -8.61 -14.54
N LEU A 495 52.47 -7.71 -15.32
CA LEU A 495 52.13 -7.52 -16.74
C LEU A 495 52.49 -8.77 -17.57
N ALA A 496 53.55 -9.48 -17.18
CA ALA A 496 53.95 -10.75 -17.80
C ALA A 496 52.95 -11.89 -17.48
N MET A 497 52.32 -11.87 -16.31
CA MET A 497 51.27 -12.84 -15.97
C MET A 497 49.95 -12.57 -16.69
N GLU A 498 49.57 -11.32 -16.97
CA GLU A 498 48.38 -11.01 -17.77
C GLU A 498 48.54 -11.47 -19.23
N LEU A 499 49.72 -11.30 -19.85
CA LEU A 499 49.98 -11.81 -21.19
C LEU A 499 49.99 -13.35 -21.25
N TYR A 500 50.38 -14.01 -20.16
CA TYR A 500 50.36 -15.48 -20.08
C TYR A 500 48.93 -16.03 -19.83
N TYR A 501 48.11 -15.33 -19.05
CA TYR A 501 46.74 -15.74 -18.73
C TYR A 501 45.72 -15.45 -19.86
N TRP A 502 45.91 -14.39 -20.64
CA TRP A 502 45.04 -14.10 -21.79
C TRP A 502 45.25 -15.04 -22.99
N GLY A 503 46.32 -15.83 -23.01
CA GLY A 503 46.59 -16.82 -24.05
C GLY A 503 45.85 -18.15 -23.92
N THR A 504 45.20 -18.43 -22.77
CA THR A 504 44.80 -19.82 -22.44
C THR A 504 43.33 -20.05 -22.03
N ARG A 505 42.41 -19.09 -22.20
CA ARG A 505 40.97 -19.38 -22.14
C ARG A 505 40.17 -18.84 -23.32
N LYS A 506 39.98 -19.72 -24.30
CA LYS A 506 38.83 -19.71 -25.21
C LYS A 506 37.53 -19.93 -24.42
N LEU A 507 36.56 -19.03 -24.64
CA LEU A 507 35.11 -19.28 -24.77
C LEU A 507 34.46 -20.35 -23.87
N ILE A 508 33.65 -19.91 -22.87
CA ILE A 508 32.38 -20.56 -22.47
C ILE A 508 31.40 -19.44 -22.00
N PRO A 509 30.10 -19.50 -22.33
CA PRO A 509 29.27 -18.33 -22.62
C PRO A 509 28.33 -17.88 -21.50
N ASP A 510 27.76 -16.68 -21.71
CA ASP A 510 26.61 -16.09 -21.02
C ASP A 510 25.43 -17.08 -20.90
N ALA A 511 25.28 -17.69 -19.74
CA ALA A 511 24.04 -18.31 -19.29
C ALA A 511 24.08 -18.36 -17.76
N TYR A 512 22.93 -18.13 -17.12
CA TYR A 512 22.70 -18.07 -15.66
C TYR A 512 22.74 -16.69 -15.00
N TRP A 513 21.89 -15.79 -15.49
CA TRP A 513 21.19 -14.80 -14.64
C TRP A 513 19.72 -14.73 -15.05
N ARG A 514 18.96 -15.78 -14.72
CA ARG A 514 17.51 -15.72 -14.45
C ARG A 514 17.20 -16.80 -13.43
N ASN A 515 16.91 -16.37 -12.21
CA ASN A 515 15.89 -16.91 -11.32
C ASN A 515 15.64 -15.89 -10.21
#